data_AF-A0A4R8V1G3-F1
#
_entry.id   AF-A0A4R8V1G3-F1
#
_cell.length_a   1.000
_cell.length_b   1.000
_cell.length_c   1.000
_cell.angle_alpha   90.00
_cell.angle_beta   90.00
_cell.angle_gamma   90.00
#
_symmetry.space_group_name_H-M   'P 1'
#
loop_
_entity.id
_entity.type
_entity.pdbx_description
1 polymer ?
#
loop_
_entity_poly.entity_id
_entity_poly.type
_entity_poly.pdbx_seq_one_letter_code
_entity_poly.pdbx_strand_id
1 'polypeptide(L)' 'MVAEFERDLIVQRTKEGLAIAKANGRLLGTKPKLSDRRAKELRDDFDSGDYTLAELAEDYRVSRATIYRTLKRAVGSQ' A
#
# COMPACT_ATOMS: atom_id res chain seq x y z
N MET A 1 -6.42 -13.16 35.63
CA MET A 1 -7.14 -14.25 34.94
C MET A 1 -8.32 -13.75 34.11
N VAL A 2 -9.29 -13.00 34.66
CA VAL A 2 -10.46 -12.51 33.90
C VAL A 2 -10.10 -11.47 32.82
N ALA A 3 -9.18 -10.54 33.13
CA ALA A 3 -8.78 -9.47 32.21
C ALA A 3 -8.11 -9.95 30.91
N GLU A 4 -7.41 -11.09 30.94
CA GLU A 4 -6.76 -11.67 29.76
C GLU A 4 -7.81 -12.31 28.84
N PHE A 5 -8.81 -12.97 29.41
CA PHE A 5 -9.92 -13.57 28.67
C PHE A 5 -10.79 -12.52 27.96
N GLU A 6 -11.10 -11.41 28.63
CA GLU A 6 -11.83 -10.29 28.02
C GLU A 6 -11.03 -9.62 26.89
N ARG A 7 -9.72 -9.47 27.08
CA ARG A 7 -8.82 -8.93 26.05
C ARG A 7 -8.79 -9.83 24.82
N ASP A 8 -8.69 -11.14 25.02
CA ASP A 8 -8.68 -12.10 23.93
C ASP A 8 -10.00 -12.09 23.16
N LEU A 9 -11.13 -11.97 23.86
CA LEU A 9 -12.45 -11.85 23.23
C LEU A 9 -12.56 -10.57 22.37
N ILE A 10 -12.04 -9.44 22.84
CA ILE A 10 -12.00 -8.18 22.09
C ILE A 10 -11.12 -8.31 20.84
N VAL A 11 -9.95 -8.97 20.96
CA VAL A 11 -9.04 -9.21 19.84
C VAL A 11 -9.71 -10.10 18.78
N GLN A 12 -10.40 -11.16 19.19
CA GLN A 12 -11.12 -12.06 18.27
C GLN A 12 -12.19 -11.29 17.49
N ARG A 13 -13.06 -10.56 18.18
CA ARG A 13 -14.11 -9.73 17.53
C ARG A 13 -13.54 -8.69 16.57
N THR A 14 -12.41 -8.08 16.92
CA THR A 14 -11.76 -7.09 16.06
C THR A 14 -11.23 -7.74 14.78
N LYS A 15 -10.63 -8.94 14.88
CA LYS A 15 -10.15 -9.71 13.72
C LYS A 15 -11.30 -10.13 12.81
N GLU A 16 -12.41 -10.60 13.38
CA GLU A 16 -13.63 -10.95 12.65
C GLU A 16 -14.19 -9.73 11.89
N GLY A 17 -14.30 -8.59 12.56
CA GLY A 17 -14.74 -7.33 11.93
C GLY A 17 -13.82 -6.89 10.80
N LEU A 18 -12.49 -7.01 10.97
CA LEU A 18 -11.52 -6.73 9.91
C LEU A 18 -11.65 -7.71 8.74
N ALA A 19 -11.89 -8.99 9.00
CA ALA A 19 -12.07 -10.00 7.96
C ALA A 19 -13.32 -9.72 7.11
N ILE A 20 -14.43 -9.34 7.74
CA ILE A 20 -15.67 -8.92 7.05
C ILE A 20 -15.41 -7.65 6.23
N ALA A 21 -14.73 -6.65 6.79
CA ALA A 21 -14.39 -5.42 6.05
C ALA A 21 -13.50 -5.69 4.83
N LYS A 22 -12.54 -6.62 4.96
CA LYS A 22 -11.69 -7.09 3.85
C LYS A 22 -12.51 -7.81 2.77
N ALA A 23 -13.43 -8.69 3.17
CA ALA A 23 -14.33 -9.40 2.25
C ALA A 23 -15.24 -8.43 1.47
N ASN A 24 -15.67 -7.35 2.11
CA ASN A 24 -16.45 -6.28 1.49
C ASN A 24 -15.61 -5.33 0.61
N GLY A 25 -14.33 -5.64 0.35
CA GLY A 25 -13.46 -4.86 -0.53
C GLY A 25 -13.04 -3.51 0.03
N ARG A 26 -13.28 -3.23 1.32
CA ARG A 26 -12.83 -1.98 1.93
C ARG A 26 -11.31 -2.04 2.09
N LEU A 27 -10.60 -1.19 1.34
CA LEU A 27 -9.15 -1.07 1.43
C LEU A 27 -8.74 -0.79 2.88
N LEU A 28 -8.12 -1.78 3.52
CA LEU A 28 -7.53 -1.64 4.84
C LEU A 28 -6.16 -0.97 4.68
N GLY A 29 -5.97 0.17 5.35
CA GLY A 29 -4.69 0.90 5.37
C GLY A 29 -4.69 2.23 4.61
N THR A 30 -3.53 2.88 4.63
CA THR A 30 -3.33 4.19 3.99
C THR A 30 -3.38 4.06 2.48
N LYS A 31 -4.20 4.90 1.84
CA LYS A 31 -4.24 4.98 0.37
C LYS A 31 -2.86 5.33 -0.19
N PRO A 32 -2.42 4.69 -1.28
CA PRO A 32 -1.21 5.08 -1.97
C PRO A 32 -1.21 6.58 -2.33
N LYS A 33 -0.04 7.22 -2.25
CA LYS A 33 0.11 8.65 -2.63
C LYS A 33 -0.09 8.89 -4.13
N LEU A 34 0.15 7.87 -4.94
CA LEU A 34 -0.01 7.88 -6.38
C LEU A 34 -1.29 7.13 -6.75
N SER A 35 -2.06 7.68 -7.70
CA SER A 35 -3.16 6.94 -8.32
C SER A 35 -2.61 5.76 -9.12
N ASP A 36 -3.45 4.75 -9.38
CA ASP A 36 -2.99 3.56 -10.11
C ASP A 36 -2.51 3.91 -11.54
N ARG A 37 -3.10 4.93 -12.18
CA ARG A 37 -2.61 5.48 -13.46
C ARG A 37 -1.19 6.02 -13.33
N ARG A 38 -0.94 6.92 -12.37
CA ARG A 38 0.40 7.50 -12.16
C ARG A 38 1.42 6.47 -11.70
N ALA A 39 0.98 5.46 -10.96
CA ALA A 39 1.84 4.36 -10.55
C ALA A 39 2.28 3.49 -11.74
N LYS A 40 1.42 3.34 -12.74
CA LYS A 40 1.76 2.67 -14.00
C LYS A 40 2.71 3.52 -14.84
N GLU A 41 2.42 4.80 -15.02
CA GLU A 41 3.31 5.75 -15.72
C GLU A 41 4.70 5.77 -15.08
N LEU A 42 4.78 5.88 -13.75
CA LEU A 42 6.05 5.83 -13.02
C LEU A 42 6.81 4.51 -13.22
N ARG A 43 6.10 3.41 -13.44
CA ARG A 43 6.73 2.12 -13.74
C ARG A 43 7.26 2.09 -15.16
N ASP A 44 6.46 2.52 -16.12
CA ASP A 44 6.85 2.58 -17.53
C ASP A 44 8.09 3.50 -17.71
N ASP A 45 8.10 4.67 -17.03
CA ASP A 45 9.23 5.60 -17.01
C ASP A 45 10.48 5.03 -16.30
N PHE A 46 10.28 4.23 -15.24
CA PHE A 46 11.38 3.57 -14.55
C PHE A 46 11.97 2.43 -15.40
N ASP A 47 11.12 1.67 -16.08
CA ASP A 47 11.48 0.54 -16.94
C ASP A 47 12.13 1.03 -18.25
N SER A 48 11.86 2.26 -18.71
CA SER A 48 12.52 2.87 -19.87
C SER A 48 14.01 3.12 -19.63
N GLY A 49 14.40 3.36 -18.37
CA GLY A 49 15.79 3.63 -17.98
C GLY A 49 16.30 5.02 -18.36
N ASP A 50 15.45 5.89 -18.89
CA ASP A 50 15.82 7.23 -19.33
C ASP A 50 15.91 8.24 -18.18
N TYR A 51 15.29 7.92 -17.04
CA TYR A 51 15.20 8.81 -15.88
C TYR A 51 15.96 8.27 -14.68
N THR A 52 16.64 9.16 -13.96
CA THR A 52 17.19 8.85 -12.65
C THR A 52 16.09 8.82 -11.58
N LEU A 53 16.33 8.09 -10.50
CA LEU A 53 15.45 8.08 -9.31
C LEU A 53 15.25 9.47 -8.68
N ALA A 54 16.15 10.42 -8.94
CA ALA A 54 16.01 11.79 -8.46
C ALA A 54 15.01 12.56 -9.31
N GLU A 55 15.13 12.47 -10.64
CA GLU A 55 14.21 13.11 -11.59
C GLU A 55 12.78 12.58 -11.41
N LEU A 56 12.62 11.25 -11.34
CA LEU A 56 11.33 10.61 -11.04
C LEU A 56 10.73 11.08 -9.69
N ALA A 57 11.56 11.35 -8.68
CA ALA A 57 11.07 11.83 -7.39
C ALA A 57 10.55 13.27 -7.46
N GLU A 58 11.22 14.13 -8.22
CA GLU A 58 10.81 15.52 -8.45
C GLU A 58 9.55 15.59 -9.31
N ASP A 59 9.53 14.87 -10.45
CA ASP A 59 8.42 14.90 -11.41
C ASP A 59 7.12 14.40 -10.79
N TYR A 60 7.20 13.31 -10.02
CA TYR A 60 6.05 12.75 -9.34
C TYR A 60 5.78 13.38 -7.96
N ARG A 61 6.63 14.32 -7.52
CA ARG A 61 6.59 14.97 -6.20
C ARG A 61 6.48 13.98 -5.04
N VAL A 62 7.28 12.91 -5.10
CA VAL A 62 7.29 11.84 -4.10
C VAL A 62 8.71 11.52 -3.65
N SER A 63 8.85 10.98 -2.44
CA SER A 63 10.15 10.50 -1.98
C SER A 63 10.59 9.26 -2.76
N ARG A 64 11.91 9.05 -2.87
CA ARG A 64 12.50 7.81 -3.42
C ARG A 64 11.92 6.54 -2.77
N ALA A 65 11.65 6.57 -1.47
CA ALA A 65 10.99 5.45 -0.76
C ALA A 65 9.58 5.15 -1.28
N THR A 66 8.86 6.18 -1.74
CA THR A 66 7.54 6.02 -2.36
C THR A 66 7.63 5.43 -3.75
N ILE A 67 8.67 5.77 -4.53
CA ILE A 67 8.95 5.14 -5.83
C ILE A 67 9.17 3.63 -5.63
N TYR A 68 10.10 3.24 -4.78
CA TYR A 68 10.37 1.82 -4.48
C TYR A 68 9.12 1.06 -4.00
N ARG A 69 8.33 1.67 -3.11
CA ARG A 69 7.08 1.06 -2.62
C ARG A 69 6.06 0.88 -3.75
N THR A 70 5.99 1.84 -4.66
CA THR A 70 5.07 1.80 -5.81
C THR A 70 5.49 0.70 -6.79
N LEU A 71 6.78 0.62 -7.12
CA LEU A 71 7.33 -0.46 -7.96
C LEU A 71 7.07 -1.84 -7.33
N LYS A 72 7.32 -1.99 -6.02
CA LYS A 72 7.04 -3.24 -5.29
C LYS A 72 5.55 -3.61 -5.30
N ARG A 73 4.65 -2.64 -5.09
CA ARG A 73 3.18 -2.86 -5.13
C ARG A 73 2.74 -3.36 -6.51
N ALA A 74 3.29 -2.77 -7.57
CA ALA A 74 2.94 -3.12 -8.93
C ALA A 74 3.45 -4.53 -9.33
N VAL A 75 4.53 -5.04 -8.72
CA VAL A 75 4.97 -6.44 -8.90
C VAL A 75 4.07 -7.43 -8.15
N GLY A 76 3.51 -7.05 -7.00
CA GLY A 76 2.72 -7.93 -6.14
C GLY A 76 1.21 -7.96 -6.41
N SER A 77 0.75 -7.48 -7.57
CA SER A 77 -0.67 -7.50 -7.98
C SER A 77 -0.96 -8.51 -9.11
N GLN A 78 -0.06 -9.48 -9.34
CA GLN A 78 -0.34 -10.71 -10.10
C GLN A 78 -0.84 -11.81 -9.16
#